data_AF-A0A956KX37-F1
#
_entry.id   AF-A0A956KX37-F1
#
_cell.length_a   1.000
_cell.length_b   1.000
_cell.length_c   1.000
_cell.angle_alpha   90.00
_cell.angle_beta   90.00
_cell.angle_gamma   90.00
#
_symmetry.space_group_name_H-M   'P 1'
#
loop_
_entity.id
_entity.type
_entity.pdbx_description
1 polymer ?
#
loop_
_entity_poly.entity_id
_entity_poly.type
_entity_poly.pdbx_seq_one_letter_code
_entity_poly.pdbx_strand_id
1 'polypeptide(L)'
;MSSGRVTGFWGAVGGGLASMLLLACGDSDPPDLVRKTIGPAGGLISSYDDVLTVVLQPGALSSEVDIEIFPSDLPPPIFGPAYRVRPDIPLEVDAEVIYRRVLPSNANAALVGAIRRDDYEAQMGHWVPLPRLALEPEQQWVIAADDRLSLYYGLLEDGDAPPLPSTTGDDLPPGDSSGDSGTTSGPPSTDSGDSGTTSVDPTTTTGPPGTTDDGPPGTTDDGPGSTSTPGTDTMGMGSDDGMVMPVCSDGMPQAGELCLVAGADYAAGLAPIDVGVGNFDADPALDVVILELGALEVGLLPGAGDGTLLALAGGAAVGAAPAELSVGDFSGDGVLDVAVLDTVADSVGLLAGNGAGGFGALVSTPAGAGLVDLYDANFDGNAARDLAVLNATDGTVQLMLGSGAGFVAGASAMVGVGVDATVAAGSLNPGSDANDDVLGLGAGGYHAWATNGTGTFVGDISGAFGGGGTFVELVTGDIDGDGNPDVVALDVAGDAMVVGLSTGGPATFVFGAPVAAGVDPADVVLADLDGDGDLDAVVCNSTSNDVMIFEWNAGAYALAFSFPTGATPRGVAVGDLSGDGVPDVVVANQGSDTVTVVLSDP
;
A
#
# COMPACT_ATOMS: atom_id res chain seq x y z
N MET A 1 -8.47 46.65 28.89
CA MET A 1 -9.56 47.60 28.54
C MET A 1 -10.25 46.97 27.33
N SER A 2 -11.56 46.78 27.21
CA SER A 2 -12.76 47.26 27.93
C SER A 2 -13.87 46.18 27.83
N SER A 3 -14.30 45.56 28.94
CA SER A 3 -15.59 45.79 29.62
C SER A 3 -16.88 45.35 28.89
N GLY A 4 -17.52 44.30 29.42
CA GLY A 4 -18.94 43.96 29.21
C GLY A 4 -19.49 43.23 30.44
N ARG A 5 -20.32 43.91 31.26
CA ARG A 5 -20.79 43.43 32.58
C ARG A 5 -22.32 43.51 32.66
N VAL A 6 -22.97 42.41 33.04
CA VAL A 6 -24.27 42.35 33.75
C VAL A 6 -24.20 41.05 34.59
N THR A 7 -24.13 40.93 35.92
CA THR A 7 -24.70 41.57 37.15
C THR A 7 -26.07 41.07 37.61
N GLY A 8 -26.06 40.17 38.60
CA GLY A 8 -27.10 40.00 39.64
C GLY A 8 -27.83 38.65 39.66
N PHE A 9 -28.25 38.08 40.81
CA PHE A 9 -27.86 38.33 42.21
C PHE A 9 -28.21 37.09 43.08
N TRP A 10 -27.64 37.01 44.28
CA TRP A 10 -27.58 35.88 45.22
C TRP A 10 -28.88 35.12 45.59
N GLY A 11 -28.72 33.81 45.85
CA GLY A 11 -29.52 33.01 46.77
C GLY A 11 -28.72 31.79 47.27
N ALA A 12 -28.30 31.78 48.54
CA ALA A 12 -27.55 30.67 49.14
C ALA A 12 -28.43 29.85 50.10
N VAL A 13 -28.17 28.55 50.23
CA VAL A 13 -27.73 27.85 51.47
C VAL A 13 -27.79 26.32 51.25
N GLY A 14 -26.68 25.61 51.55
CA GLY A 14 -26.80 24.33 52.28
C GLY A 14 -26.45 23.02 51.57
N GLY A 15 -25.16 22.67 51.56
CA GLY A 15 -24.69 21.38 52.08
C GLY A 15 -24.90 20.11 51.24
N GLY A 16 -23.88 19.74 50.47
CA GLY A 16 -23.70 18.40 49.90
C GLY A 16 -22.48 18.40 48.98
N LEU A 17 -21.45 17.61 49.30
CA LEU A 17 -20.28 17.45 48.43
C LEU A 17 -20.64 16.52 47.26
N ALA A 18 -21.28 17.10 46.25
CA ALA A 18 -21.43 16.51 44.92
C ALA A 18 -20.65 17.39 43.94
N SER A 19 -19.39 17.03 43.67
CA SER A 19 -18.67 17.53 42.50
C SER A 19 -19.10 16.71 41.29
N MET A 20 -20.28 17.05 40.78
CA MET A 20 -20.87 16.45 39.59
C MET A 20 -20.40 17.21 38.35
N LEU A 21 -20.13 16.47 37.27
CA LEU A 21 -19.99 16.95 35.89
C LEU A 21 -18.94 18.05 35.62
N LEU A 22 -17.86 17.62 34.96
CA LEU A 22 -17.38 18.38 33.80
C LEU A 22 -17.95 17.70 32.54
N LEU A 23 -19.21 18.00 32.20
CA LEU A 23 -19.64 17.88 30.82
C LEU A 23 -19.13 19.14 30.12
N ALA A 24 -18.01 19.01 29.42
CA ALA A 24 -17.60 19.93 28.40
C ALA A 24 -17.68 19.17 27.07
N CYS A 25 -18.86 19.18 26.44
CA CYS A 25 -18.88 19.10 24.99
C CYS A 25 -18.47 20.48 24.48
N GLY A 26 -17.51 20.50 23.57
CA GLY A 26 -16.83 21.68 23.09
C GLY A 26 -16.04 21.37 21.82
N ASP A 27 -16.64 20.55 20.97
CA ASP A 27 -16.47 20.41 19.52
C ASP A 27 -15.10 20.80 18.95
N SER A 28 -14.09 20.03 19.36
CA SER A 28 -13.14 19.45 18.41
C SER A 28 -13.26 17.95 18.56
N ASP A 29 -13.53 17.24 17.46
CA ASP A 29 -13.33 15.79 17.42
C ASP A 29 -11.86 15.50 17.83
N PRO A 30 -11.55 14.43 18.59
CA PRO A 30 -10.16 14.09 18.88
C PRO A 30 -9.41 13.86 17.56
N PRO A 31 -8.11 14.19 17.46
CA PRO A 31 -7.39 14.17 16.19
C PRO A 31 -7.44 12.80 15.51
N ASP A 32 -7.43 11.73 16.31
CA ASP A 32 -7.44 10.34 15.86
C ASP A 32 -8.87 9.73 15.88
N LEU A 33 -9.90 10.54 15.64
CA LEU A 33 -11.30 10.09 15.53
C LEU A 33 -11.60 9.52 14.14
N VAL A 34 -11.86 8.22 14.08
CA VAL A 34 -12.51 7.62 12.91
C VAL A 34 -14.02 7.61 13.12
N ARG A 35 -14.79 8.11 12.16
CA ARG A 35 -16.27 8.06 12.13
C ARG A 35 -16.74 7.44 10.82
N LYS A 36 -17.61 6.42 10.90
CA LYS A 36 -18.21 5.77 9.72
C LYS A 36 -19.68 5.45 9.96
N THR A 37 -20.55 5.81 9.02
CA THR A 37 -21.97 5.41 9.05
C THR A 37 -22.08 3.98 8.55
N ILE A 38 -22.55 3.06 9.40
CA ILE A 38 -22.78 1.65 9.03
C ILE A 38 -24.27 1.34 9.12
N GLY A 39 -24.79 0.69 8.07
CA GLY A 39 -26.21 0.36 7.93
C GLY A 39 -26.50 -1.15 7.98
N PRO A 40 -27.75 -1.55 7.67
CA PRO A 40 -28.15 -2.96 7.69
C PRO A 40 -27.41 -3.88 6.71
N ALA A 41 -26.68 -3.32 5.74
CA ALA A 41 -25.79 -4.06 4.85
C ALA A 41 -24.54 -4.60 5.56
N GLY A 42 -24.24 -4.15 6.78
CA GLY A 42 -22.97 -4.41 7.46
C GLY A 42 -21.87 -3.47 6.98
N GLY A 43 -20.64 -3.74 7.42
CA GLY A 43 -19.45 -2.94 7.12
C GLY A 43 -18.42 -3.04 8.25
N LEU A 44 -17.20 -2.56 7.99
CA LEU A 44 -16.13 -2.49 8.99
C LEU A 44 -15.68 -1.05 9.24
N ILE A 45 -15.17 -0.81 10.45
CA ILE A 45 -14.54 0.43 10.90
C ILE A 45 -13.30 0.09 11.74
N SER A 46 -12.15 0.69 11.39
CA SER A 46 -10.91 0.63 12.17
C SER A 46 -10.72 1.88 13.04
N SER A 47 -9.84 1.79 14.04
CA SER A 47 -9.17 2.94 14.63
C SER A 47 -8.16 3.56 13.66
N TYR A 48 -7.77 4.82 13.89
CA TYR A 48 -6.82 5.56 13.05
C TYR A 48 -5.45 4.87 12.89
N ASP A 49 -5.09 4.00 13.83
CA ASP A 49 -3.85 3.23 13.90
C ASP A 49 -4.02 1.74 13.56
N ASP A 50 -5.17 1.33 13.03
CA ASP A 50 -5.56 -0.04 12.67
C ASP A 50 -5.38 -1.12 13.75
N VAL A 51 -5.18 -0.71 15.01
CA VAL A 51 -5.05 -1.63 16.15
C VAL A 51 -6.39 -2.25 16.52
N LEU A 52 -7.50 -1.52 16.39
CA LEU A 52 -8.86 -2.05 16.63
C LEU A 52 -9.70 -1.95 15.36
N THR A 53 -10.09 -3.09 14.81
CA THR A 53 -11.12 -3.17 13.75
C THR A 53 -12.37 -3.82 14.30
N VAL A 54 -13.53 -3.20 14.05
CA VAL A 54 -14.85 -3.79 14.32
C VAL A 54 -15.54 -4.08 13.00
N VAL A 55 -15.87 -5.34 12.77
CA VAL A 55 -16.59 -5.83 11.60
C VAL A 55 -18.03 -6.17 11.98
N LEU A 56 -18.98 -5.47 11.37
CA LEU A 56 -20.41 -5.71 11.52
C LEU A 56 -20.93 -6.49 10.32
N GLN A 57 -21.39 -7.71 10.56
CA GLN A 57 -21.95 -8.54 9.49
C GLN A 57 -23.30 -8.00 8.97
N PRO A 58 -23.69 -8.31 7.71
CA PRO A 58 -24.99 -7.92 7.17
C PRO A 58 -26.14 -8.38 8.07
N GLY A 59 -27.03 -7.45 8.42
CA GLY A 59 -28.13 -7.68 9.36
C GLY A 59 -27.79 -7.48 10.85
N ALA A 60 -26.55 -7.13 11.22
CA ALA A 60 -26.22 -6.81 12.62
C ALA A 60 -26.95 -5.55 13.14
N LEU A 61 -27.30 -4.63 12.24
CA LEU A 61 -28.03 -3.38 12.51
C LEU A 61 -29.37 -3.33 11.76
N SER A 62 -30.40 -2.77 12.42
CA SER A 62 -31.73 -2.57 11.81
C SER A 62 -31.95 -1.18 11.20
N SER A 63 -30.99 -0.26 11.37
CA SER A 63 -30.94 1.06 10.73
C SER A 63 -29.49 1.52 10.58
N GLU A 64 -29.26 2.61 9.83
CA GLU A 64 -27.98 3.31 9.81
C GLU A 64 -27.63 3.88 11.20
N VAL A 65 -26.35 3.77 11.55
CA VAL A 65 -25.76 4.28 12.79
C VAL A 65 -24.37 4.85 12.48
N ASP A 66 -24.11 6.07 12.93
CA ASP A 66 -22.76 6.65 12.92
C ASP A 66 -21.94 6.02 14.05
N ILE A 67 -20.90 5.27 13.68
CA ILE A 67 -19.98 4.65 14.63
C ILE A 67 -18.69 5.47 14.69
N GLU A 68 -18.20 5.69 15.91
CA GLU A 68 -17.02 6.46 16.24
C GLU A 68 -16.01 5.58 16.99
N ILE A 69 -14.75 5.56 16.55
CA ILE A 69 -13.62 4.92 17.26
C ILE A 69 -12.52 5.94 17.47
N PHE A 70 -11.98 6.03 18.69
CA PHE A 70 -10.79 6.84 18.99
C PHE A 70 -9.99 6.30 20.18
N PRO A 71 -8.67 6.54 20.26
CA PRO A 71 -7.84 6.20 21.41
C PRO A 71 -8.33 6.85 22.71
N SER A 72 -8.14 6.17 23.85
CA SER A 72 -8.65 6.62 25.15
C SER A 72 -7.74 6.21 26.32
N ASP A 73 -7.25 7.18 27.09
CA ASP A 73 -6.53 6.96 28.36
C ASP A 73 -7.43 6.40 29.49
N LEU A 74 -8.72 6.25 29.24
CA LEU A 74 -9.72 5.79 30.19
C LEU A 74 -10.55 4.66 29.57
N PRO A 75 -10.84 3.56 30.31
CA PRO A 75 -10.20 3.18 31.57
C PRO A 75 -8.69 2.91 31.35
N PRO A 76 -7.85 3.08 32.38
CA PRO A 76 -6.40 3.05 32.20
C PRO A 76 -5.96 1.73 31.56
N PRO A 77 -5.10 1.79 30.51
CA PRO A 77 -4.69 0.61 29.77
C PRO A 77 -3.96 -0.39 30.66
N ILE A 78 -4.25 -1.69 30.47
CA ILE A 78 -3.54 -2.78 31.15
C ILE A 78 -2.31 -3.15 30.29
N PHE A 79 -2.54 -3.56 29.04
CA PHE A 79 -1.50 -3.70 28.02
C PHE A 79 -2.05 -3.21 26.67
N GLY A 80 -1.29 -2.33 26.00
CA GLY A 80 -1.73 -1.67 24.76
C GLY A 80 -2.77 -0.55 24.98
N PRO A 81 -3.04 0.26 23.95
CA PRO A 81 -4.03 1.35 24.00
C PRO A 81 -5.44 0.80 24.24
N ALA A 82 -6.25 1.54 25.00
CA ALA A 82 -7.69 1.30 25.00
C ALA A 82 -8.35 2.21 23.96
N TYR A 83 -9.32 1.68 23.22
CA TYR A 83 -10.13 2.47 22.29
C TYR A 83 -11.50 2.67 22.87
N ARG A 84 -12.05 3.86 22.66
CA ARG A 84 -13.43 4.17 22.98
C ARG A 84 -14.28 4.08 21.73
N VAL A 85 -15.37 3.33 21.82
CA VAL A 85 -16.30 3.15 20.71
C VAL A 85 -17.68 3.71 21.07
N ARG A 86 -18.36 4.33 20.11
CA ARG A 86 -19.72 4.85 20.27
C ARG A 86 -20.53 4.65 18.99
N PRO A 87 -21.87 4.55 19.08
CA PRO A 87 -22.67 4.38 20.30
C PRO A 87 -22.55 2.98 20.91
N ASP A 88 -22.92 2.83 22.19
CA ASP A 88 -23.08 1.49 22.80
C ASP A 88 -24.48 0.99 22.42
N ILE A 89 -24.54 -0.05 21.58
CA ILE A 89 -25.77 -0.60 21.01
C ILE A 89 -25.73 -2.14 20.99
N PRO A 90 -26.83 -2.83 21.31
CA PRO A 90 -26.94 -4.27 21.09
C PRO A 90 -27.03 -4.58 19.59
N LEU A 91 -26.45 -5.70 19.18
CA LEU A 91 -26.44 -6.14 17.78
C LEU A 91 -27.40 -7.33 17.59
N GLU A 92 -27.94 -7.50 16.38
CA GLU A 92 -28.75 -8.67 16.01
C GLU A 92 -27.89 -9.87 15.57
N VAL A 93 -26.63 -9.60 15.20
CA VAL A 93 -25.57 -10.57 14.87
C VAL A 93 -24.29 -10.09 15.55
N ASP A 94 -23.54 -10.99 16.19
CA ASP A 94 -22.31 -10.65 16.90
C ASP A 94 -21.32 -9.92 15.99
N ALA A 95 -20.70 -8.85 16.49
CA ALA A 95 -19.59 -8.18 15.82
C ALA A 95 -18.32 -9.04 15.93
N GLU A 96 -17.52 -9.08 14.87
CA GLU A 96 -16.15 -9.57 14.96
C GLU A 96 -15.22 -8.40 15.30
N VAL A 97 -14.48 -8.55 16.39
CA VAL A 97 -13.58 -7.54 16.94
C VAL A 97 -12.15 -8.05 16.80
N ILE A 98 -11.39 -7.42 15.92
CA ILE A 98 -9.99 -7.75 15.62
C ILE A 98 -9.11 -6.74 16.34
N TYR A 99 -8.17 -7.24 17.15
CA TYR A 99 -7.20 -6.42 17.87
C TYR A 99 -5.78 -6.80 17.43
N ARG A 100 -5.07 -5.88 16.77
CA ARG A 100 -3.75 -6.08 16.15
C ARG A 100 -2.65 -5.42 16.99
N ARG A 101 -1.76 -6.20 17.62
CA ARG A 101 -0.61 -5.64 18.37
C ARG A 101 0.41 -6.72 18.72
N VAL A 102 1.70 -6.34 18.77
CA VAL A 102 2.80 -7.12 19.37
C VAL A 102 2.35 -7.83 20.64
N LEU A 103 2.12 -9.13 20.49
CA LEU A 103 1.67 -9.98 21.56
C LEU A 103 2.87 -10.29 22.48
N PRO A 104 2.66 -10.40 23.80
CA PRO A 104 3.71 -10.83 24.74
C PRO A 104 4.39 -12.13 24.28
N SER A 105 5.68 -12.31 24.56
CA SER A 105 6.48 -13.46 24.06
C SER A 105 6.09 -14.85 24.60
N ASN A 106 4.92 -14.96 25.23
CA ASN A 106 4.28 -16.13 25.82
C ASN A 106 2.77 -16.23 25.46
N ALA A 107 2.30 -15.49 24.45
CA ALA A 107 0.88 -15.21 24.16
C ALA A 107 0.00 -16.38 23.64
N ASN A 108 0.12 -17.56 24.23
CA ASN A 108 -0.83 -18.65 24.02
C ASN A 108 -2.25 -18.35 24.55
N ALA A 109 -2.44 -17.25 25.29
CA ALA A 109 -3.63 -16.96 26.09
C ALA A 109 -4.06 -15.47 26.13
N ALA A 110 -3.64 -14.63 25.17
CA ALA A 110 -4.11 -13.25 25.10
C ALA A 110 -5.61 -13.18 24.71
N LEU A 111 -6.33 -12.18 25.22
CA LEU A 111 -7.78 -11.98 25.01
C LEU A 111 -8.10 -10.50 24.78
N VAL A 112 -9.11 -10.21 23.95
CA VAL A 112 -9.72 -8.88 23.90
C VAL A 112 -10.66 -8.73 25.10
N GLY A 113 -10.46 -7.67 25.88
CA GLY A 113 -11.36 -7.21 26.91
C GLY A 113 -12.27 -6.11 26.38
N ALA A 114 -13.49 -6.05 26.93
CA ALA A 114 -14.43 -4.97 26.69
C ALA A 114 -15.03 -4.41 27.98
N ILE A 115 -15.47 -3.15 27.97
CA ILE A 115 -16.23 -2.54 29.07
C ILE A 115 -17.52 -1.93 28.54
N ARG A 116 -18.64 -2.39 29.10
CA ARG A 116 -20.00 -1.96 28.74
C ARG A 116 -20.34 -0.66 29.45
N ARG A 117 -21.17 0.19 28.84
CA ARG A 117 -21.55 1.50 29.41
C ARG A 117 -22.15 1.39 30.81
N ASP A 118 -23.03 0.41 31.04
CA ASP A 118 -23.66 0.19 32.34
C ASP A 118 -22.64 -0.10 33.46
N ASP A 119 -21.60 -0.91 33.17
CA ASP A 119 -20.54 -1.27 34.12
C ASP A 119 -19.56 -0.11 34.37
N TYR A 120 -19.32 0.72 33.35
CA TYR A 120 -18.56 1.97 33.47
C TYR A 120 -19.31 3.00 34.33
N GLU A 121 -20.60 3.22 34.07
CA GLU A 121 -21.45 4.15 34.81
C GLU A 121 -21.69 3.69 36.26
N ALA A 122 -21.71 2.38 36.52
CA ALA A 122 -21.71 1.80 37.87
C ALA A 122 -20.39 1.98 38.65
N GLN A 123 -19.37 2.63 38.06
CA GLN A 123 -18.01 2.77 38.57
C GLN A 123 -17.31 1.42 38.83
N MET A 124 -17.72 0.34 38.16
CA MET A 124 -17.09 -0.96 38.31
C MET A 124 -15.81 -1.07 37.48
N GLY A 125 -15.75 -0.43 36.31
CA GLY A 125 -14.52 -0.23 35.53
C GLY A 125 -13.76 -1.52 35.20
N HIS A 126 -14.47 -2.65 35.19
CA HIS A 126 -13.90 -3.99 35.18
C HIS A 126 -13.94 -4.55 33.76
N TRP A 127 -12.77 -4.83 33.20
CA TRP A 127 -12.65 -5.46 31.89
C TRP A 127 -13.33 -6.83 31.87
N VAL A 128 -14.25 -7.04 30.94
CA VAL A 128 -14.91 -8.32 30.70
C VAL A 128 -14.19 -8.97 29.51
N PRO A 129 -13.58 -10.16 29.66
CA PRO A 129 -12.99 -10.86 28.52
C PRO A 129 -14.07 -11.31 27.54
N LEU A 130 -13.89 -11.03 26.26
CA LEU A 130 -14.80 -11.45 25.20
C LEU A 130 -14.56 -12.92 24.80
N PRO A 131 -15.57 -13.62 24.27
CA PRO A 131 -15.39 -14.90 23.59
C PRO A 131 -14.38 -14.77 22.43
N ARG A 132 -13.25 -15.46 22.55
CA ARG A 132 -12.23 -15.53 21.49
C ARG A 132 -12.67 -16.46 20.38
N LEU A 133 -12.63 -15.97 19.14
CA LEU A 133 -12.90 -16.73 17.92
C LEU A 133 -11.60 -17.34 17.36
N ALA A 134 -10.52 -16.54 17.32
CA ALA A 134 -9.17 -16.96 16.93
C ALA A 134 -8.09 -16.12 17.67
N LEU A 135 -6.85 -16.61 17.71
CA LEU A 135 -5.68 -15.71 17.78
C LEU A 135 -4.60 -16.34 16.94
N GLU A 136 -3.99 -15.49 16.12
CA GLU A 136 -2.95 -15.83 15.17
C GLU A 136 -1.65 -15.23 15.72
N PRO A 137 -0.81 -16.01 16.42
CA PRO A 137 0.38 -15.47 17.09
C PRO A 137 1.40 -14.92 16.10
N GLU A 138 1.40 -15.46 14.89
CA GLU A 138 2.30 -15.13 13.79
C GLU A 138 1.92 -13.78 13.16
N GLN A 139 0.62 -13.54 12.94
CA GLN A 139 0.09 -12.24 12.49
C GLN A 139 -0.09 -11.21 13.63
N GLN A 140 0.11 -11.63 14.89
CA GLN A 140 -0.06 -10.79 16.10
C GLN A 140 -1.49 -10.26 16.32
N TRP A 141 -2.50 -11.06 15.95
CA TRP A 141 -3.91 -10.68 16.04
C TRP A 141 -4.66 -11.47 17.12
N VAL A 142 -5.62 -10.82 17.79
CA VAL A 142 -6.66 -11.46 18.59
C VAL A 142 -8.02 -11.16 18.00
N ILE A 143 -8.78 -12.19 17.67
CA ILE A 143 -10.13 -12.08 17.11
C ILE A 143 -11.14 -12.55 18.17
N ALA A 144 -12.09 -11.68 18.50
CA ALA A 144 -13.14 -11.94 19.46
C ALA A 144 -14.52 -11.61 18.89
N ALA A 145 -15.58 -12.15 19.50
CA ALA A 145 -16.97 -11.82 19.17
C ALA A 145 -17.60 -10.98 20.30
N ASP A 146 -18.41 -9.97 19.97
CA ASP A 146 -19.19 -9.19 20.95
C ASP A 146 -20.66 -9.08 20.52
N ASP A 147 -21.59 -9.31 21.47
CA ASP A 147 -23.06 -9.27 21.25
C ASP A 147 -23.62 -7.83 21.20
N ARG A 148 -22.73 -6.85 21.32
CA ARG A 148 -22.98 -5.42 21.31
C ARG A 148 -21.73 -4.67 20.89
N LEU A 149 -21.89 -3.41 20.53
CA LEU A 149 -20.78 -2.49 20.46
C LEU A 149 -20.47 -1.96 21.86
N SER A 150 -19.43 -2.49 22.51
CA SER A 150 -19.02 -2.09 23.86
C SER A 150 -18.36 -0.70 23.88
N LEU A 151 -18.48 0.02 24.99
CA LEU A 151 -17.99 1.39 25.12
C LEU A 151 -16.46 1.50 25.04
N TYR A 152 -15.74 0.46 25.44
CA TYR A 152 -14.28 0.37 25.36
C TYR A 152 -13.81 -1.03 24.97
N TYR A 153 -12.71 -1.11 24.23
CA TYR A 153 -11.97 -2.35 23.90
C TYR A 153 -10.47 -2.20 24.20
N GLY A 154 -9.78 -3.30 24.49
CA GLY A 154 -8.35 -3.35 24.83
C GLY A 154 -7.84 -4.79 25.07
N LEU A 155 -6.53 -4.98 25.25
CA LEU A 155 -5.90 -6.31 25.38
C LEU A 155 -5.70 -6.75 26.85
N LEU A 156 -5.90 -8.04 27.12
CA LEU A 156 -5.76 -8.68 28.45
C LEU A 156 -4.79 -9.88 28.41
N GLU A 157 -4.06 -10.09 29.51
CA GLU A 157 -3.25 -11.30 29.78
C GLU A 157 -3.96 -12.29 30.74
N ASP A 158 -3.48 -13.54 30.73
CA ASP A 158 -4.04 -14.66 31.50
C ASP A 158 -3.73 -14.55 33.00
N GLY A 159 -4.69 -14.02 33.78
CA GLY A 159 -4.59 -13.89 35.23
C GLY A 159 -5.61 -12.94 35.88
N ASP A 160 -6.08 -11.92 35.14
CA ASP A 160 -7.05 -10.94 35.64
C ASP A 160 -8.52 -11.27 35.28
N ALA A 161 -8.76 -12.32 34.50
CA ALA A 161 -10.11 -12.86 34.32
C ALA A 161 -10.58 -13.57 35.61
N PRO A 162 -11.73 -13.23 36.20
CA PRO A 162 -12.29 -14.03 37.29
C PRO A 162 -12.54 -15.47 36.80
N PRO A 163 -12.23 -16.50 37.60
CA PRO A 163 -12.25 -17.88 37.12
C PRO A 163 -13.64 -18.27 36.62
N LEU A 164 -13.70 -18.74 35.38
CA LEU A 164 -14.90 -19.31 34.78
C LEU A 164 -15.49 -20.36 35.73
N PRO A 165 -16.84 -20.41 35.90
CA PRO A 165 -17.46 -21.37 36.80
C PRO A 165 -17.12 -22.80 36.35
N SER A 166 -16.36 -23.50 37.19
CA SER A 166 -15.78 -24.80 36.85
C SER A 166 -16.86 -25.82 36.48
N THR A 167 -16.90 -26.24 35.21
CA THR A 167 -17.76 -27.32 34.71
C THR A 167 -17.21 -28.70 35.11
N THR A 168 -17.06 -28.91 36.41
CA THR A 168 -16.82 -30.20 37.07
C THR A 168 -17.80 -30.36 38.24
N GLY A 169 -19.09 -30.26 37.90
CA GLY A 169 -20.18 -30.72 38.76
C GLY A 169 -20.68 -32.07 38.25
N ASP A 170 -20.44 -33.14 39.01
CA ASP A 170 -21.07 -34.43 38.79
C ASP A 170 -22.59 -34.32 38.89
N ASP A 171 -23.32 -34.61 37.81
CA ASP A 171 -24.75 -34.94 37.87
C ASP A 171 -25.11 -35.96 36.76
N LEU A 172 -24.63 -37.19 36.95
CA LEU A 172 -25.17 -38.36 36.25
C LEU A 172 -26.52 -38.77 36.87
N PRO A 173 -27.63 -38.81 36.13
CA PRO A 173 -28.75 -39.66 36.50
C PRO A 173 -28.34 -41.15 36.33
N PRO A 174 -28.78 -42.07 37.21
CA PRO A 174 -28.17 -43.39 37.29
C PRO A 174 -28.75 -44.43 36.30
N GLY A 175 -27.85 -45.09 35.57
CA GLY A 175 -27.79 -46.56 35.50
C GLY A 175 -28.69 -47.34 34.52
N ASP A 176 -28.07 -47.85 33.46
CA ASP A 176 -28.31 -49.17 32.82
C ASP A 176 -27.10 -49.47 31.90
N SER A 177 -26.29 -50.54 31.92
CA SER A 177 -26.31 -51.91 32.50
C SER A 177 -26.48 -53.13 31.56
N SER A 178 -26.00 -53.07 30.30
CA SER A 178 -25.43 -54.22 29.54
C SER A 178 -24.90 -53.78 28.16
N GLY A 179 -23.95 -54.46 27.48
CA GLY A 179 -23.13 -55.62 27.86
C GLY A 179 -22.42 -56.25 26.64
N ASP A 180 -21.36 -57.02 26.92
CA ASP A 180 -20.67 -58.00 26.04
C ASP A 180 -19.53 -57.56 25.09
N SER A 181 -18.71 -58.58 24.79
CA SER A 181 -17.40 -58.71 24.13
C SER A 181 -17.48 -58.84 22.60
N GLY A 182 -16.41 -58.86 21.80
CA GLY A 182 -14.96 -58.69 22.05
C GLY A 182 -14.10 -59.13 20.85
N THR A 183 -12.77 -58.97 20.98
CA THR A 183 -11.68 -59.70 20.29
C THR A 183 -11.44 -59.65 18.75
N THR A 184 -10.17 -59.30 18.42
CA THR A 184 -9.27 -59.92 17.41
C THR A 184 -9.41 -59.70 15.88
N SER A 185 -8.55 -58.83 15.35
CA SER A 185 -7.51 -59.07 14.30
C SER A 185 -7.74 -60.03 13.11
N GLY A 186 -7.48 -59.54 11.89
CA GLY A 186 -6.86 -60.34 10.80
C GLY A 186 -7.43 -60.13 9.37
N PRO A 187 -6.60 -60.15 8.29
CA PRO A 187 -7.04 -59.87 6.90
C PRO A 187 -6.95 -61.12 5.97
N PRO A 188 -6.81 -61.02 4.63
CA PRO A 188 -7.85 -60.70 3.62
C PRO A 188 -8.00 -61.80 2.53
N SER A 189 -9.00 -61.69 1.61
CA SER A 189 -8.94 -62.01 0.13
C SER A 189 -10.24 -62.56 -0.52
N THR A 190 -10.50 -62.16 -1.80
CA THR A 190 -11.25 -62.91 -2.88
C THR A 190 -12.75 -63.24 -2.71
N ASP A 191 -13.62 -63.40 -3.72
CA ASP A 191 -13.63 -63.21 -5.21
C ASP A 191 -15.09 -63.38 -5.76
N SER A 192 -15.37 -62.94 -7.02
CA SER A 192 -16.48 -63.22 -7.99
C SER A 192 -17.05 -61.95 -8.66
N GLY A 193 -17.45 -61.86 -9.95
CA GLY A 193 -17.52 -62.81 -11.09
C GLY A 193 -18.94 -62.87 -11.71
N ASP A 194 -19.21 -62.81 -13.01
CA ASP A 194 -18.39 -62.68 -14.26
C ASP A 194 -19.28 -62.30 -15.49
N SER A 195 -18.65 -61.99 -16.65
CA SER A 195 -19.12 -62.10 -18.06
C SER A 195 -19.80 -60.89 -18.75
N GLY A 196 -19.64 -60.64 -20.06
CA GLY A 196 -18.85 -61.29 -21.12
C GLY A 196 -18.80 -60.46 -22.43
N THR A 197 -17.97 -60.82 -23.41
CA THR A 197 -17.48 -59.93 -24.51
C THR A 197 -17.92 -60.33 -25.95
N THR A 198 -17.32 -59.70 -26.99
CA THR A 198 -17.30 -59.99 -28.46
C THR A 198 -18.30 -59.22 -29.37
N SER A 199 -18.03 -58.85 -30.64
CA SER A 199 -16.76 -58.66 -31.42
C SER A 199 -17.02 -58.12 -32.86
N VAL A 200 -16.19 -57.16 -33.35
CA VAL A 200 -15.65 -57.01 -34.74
C VAL A 200 -16.58 -56.66 -35.96
N ASP A 201 -16.01 -55.79 -36.83
CA ASP A 201 -16.39 -55.22 -38.17
C ASP A 201 -16.54 -56.28 -39.33
N PRO A 202 -16.76 -56.04 -40.67
CA PRO A 202 -16.73 -54.79 -41.49
C PRO A 202 -17.71 -54.67 -42.73
N THR A 203 -17.42 -53.72 -43.65
CA THR A 203 -17.82 -53.57 -45.12
C THR A 203 -19.09 -52.74 -45.47
N THR A 204 -19.27 -52.00 -46.60
CA THR A 204 -18.51 -51.11 -47.54
C THR A 204 -19.43 -50.71 -48.74
N THR A 205 -19.11 -49.59 -49.43
CA THR A 205 -19.64 -49.07 -50.76
C THR A 205 -21.03 -48.37 -50.75
N THR A 206 -21.47 -47.51 -51.71
CA THR A 206 -21.01 -47.02 -53.06
C THR A 206 -21.18 -45.47 -53.25
N GLY A 207 -20.84 -44.91 -54.44
CA GLY A 207 -21.20 -43.54 -54.94
C GLY A 207 -22.07 -43.59 -56.23
N PRO A 208 -21.94 -42.70 -57.28
CA PRO A 208 -21.17 -41.44 -57.44
C PRO A 208 -21.97 -40.28 -58.19
N PRO A 209 -21.56 -39.55 -59.30
CA PRO A 209 -21.53 -38.06 -59.32
C PRO A 209 -22.12 -37.32 -60.57
N GLY A 210 -21.90 -35.98 -60.67
CA GLY A 210 -21.97 -35.12 -61.90
C GLY A 210 -21.52 -33.67 -61.57
N THR A 211 -20.66 -32.91 -62.29
CA THR A 211 -20.58 -32.47 -63.72
C THR A 211 -21.73 -31.55 -64.17
N THR A 212 -21.60 -30.42 -64.88
CA THR A 212 -20.51 -29.56 -65.43
C THR A 212 -21.21 -28.36 -66.10
N ASP A 213 -20.62 -27.15 -66.17
CA ASP A 213 -20.82 -26.23 -67.33
C ASP A 213 -19.69 -25.16 -67.45
N ASP A 214 -19.53 -24.61 -68.65
CA ASP A 214 -18.29 -23.98 -69.16
C ASP A 214 -18.25 -22.42 -69.17
N GLY A 215 -17.06 -21.84 -69.41
CA GLY A 215 -16.81 -20.39 -69.65
C GLY A 215 -17.14 -19.93 -71.09
N PRO A 216 -16.45 -18.93 -71.72
CA PRO A 216 -15.21 -18.21 -71.34
C PRO A 216 -15.28 -16.66 -71.69
N PRO A 217 -14.21 -15.94 -72.15
CA PRO A 217 -12.99 -15.47 -71.44
C PRO A 217 -12.75 -13.92 -71.50
N GLY A 218 -11.75 -13.39 -70.78
CA GLY A 218 -11.39 -11.95 -70.86
C GLY A 218 -10.12 -11.42 -70.15
N THR A 219 -8.96 -12.06 -70.36
CA THR A 219 -7.57 -11.48 -70.40
C THR A 219 -7.06 -10.39 -69.42
N THR A 220 -5.91 -10.69 -68.76
CA THR A 220 -4.74 -9.79 -68.41
C THR A 220 -4.96 -8.59 -67.47
N ASP A 221 -4.06 -8.22 -66.54
CA ASP A 221 -2.71 -8.71 -66.18
C ASP A 221 -2.38 -8.35 -64.70
N ASP A 222 -1.15 -8.66 -64.26
CA ASP A 222 -0.44 -8.20 -63.05
C ASP A 222 -0.77 -8.86 -61.68
N GLY A 223 0.30 -9.29 -61.00
CA GLY A 223 0.28 -10.00 -59.72
C GLY A 223 0.87 -9.19 -58.55
N PRO A 224 1.56 -9.84 -57.59
CA PRO A 224 0.89 -10.23 -56.33
C PRO A 224 1.27 -9.36 -55.12
N GLY A 225 0.35 -9.29 -54.14
CA GLY A 225 0.56 -8.56 -52.88
C GLY A 225 -0.45 -8.94 -51.79
N SER A 226 -0.39 -10.18 -51.31
CA SER A 226 -0.88 -10.55 -49.97
C SER A 226 0.12 -10.03 -48.93
N THR A 227 -0.24 -9.54 -47.75
CA THR A 227 -1.37 -9.90 -46.88
C THR A 227 -1.94 -8.69 -46.14
N SER A 228 -3.25 -8.68 -45.89
CA SER A 228 -3.92 -7.71 -45.03
C SER A 228 -3.73 -8.04 -43.54
N THR A 229 -3.13 -7.14 -42.78
CA THR A 229 -3.43 -7.00 -41.34
C THR A 229 -4.86 -6.45 -41.19
N PRO A 230 -5.71 -7.02 -40.32
CA PRO A 230 -6.93 -6.35 -39.89
C PRO A 230 -6.56 -5.06 -39.13
N GLY A 231 -7.21 -3.95 -39.45
CA GLY A 231 -7.07 -2.72 -38.67
C GLY A 231 -7.80 -2.84 -37.34
N THR A 232 -7.29 -2.16 -36.33
CA THR A 232 -8.05 -1.85 -35.11
C THR A 232 -9.09 -0.79 -35.46
N ASP A 233 -10.34 -1.23 -35.68
CA ASP A 233 -11.46 -0.32 -35.87
C ASP A 233 -11.70 0.49 -34.59
N THR A 234 -11.52 1.80 -34.67
CA THR A 234 -11.96 2.75 -33.64
C THR A 234 -13.47 2.67 -33.50
N MET A 235 -13.96 1.95 -32.48
CA MET A 235 -15.38 1.82 -32.19
C MET A 235 -15.92 3.07 -31.50
N GLY A 236 -16.19 4.11 -32.28
CA GLY A 236 -17.01 5.24 -31.85
C GLY A 236 -18.46 4.81 -31.64
N MET A 237 -18.84 4.50 -30.40
CA MET A 237 -20.23 4.41 -29.97
C MET A 237 -20.65 5.77 -29.41
N GLY A 238 -21.65 6.40 -30.03
CA GLY A 238 -22.08 7.74 -29.66
C GLY A 238 -23.22 7.74 -28.63
N SER A 239 -23.06 8.59 -27.61
CA SER A 239 -24.11 9.15 -26.73
C SER A 239 -25.04 8.17 -26.02
N ASP A 240 -24.72 7.87 -24.76
CA ASP A 240 -25.57 8.19 -23.62
C ASP A 240 -24.65 8.67 -22.46
N ASP A 241 -25.03 9.78 -21.80
CA ASP A 241 -24.46 10.40 -20.58
C ASP A 241 -23.00 10.12 -20.16
N GLY A 242 -22.04 10.52 -21.00
CA GLY A 242 -20.76 11.16 -20.58
C GLY A 242 -19.72 10.36 -19.79
N MET A 243 -20.04 9.20 -19.23
CA MET A 243 -19.10 8.38 -18.46
C MET A 243 -18.15 7.63 -19.39
N VAL A 244 -16.85 7.81 -19.17
CA VAL A 244 -15.84 6.89 -19.68
C VAL A 244 -15.98 5.62 -18.85
N MET A 245 -16.27 4.49 -19.49
CA MET A 245 -16.29 3.20 -18.79
C MET A 245 -14.85 2.79 -18.47
N PRO A 246 -14.56 2.30 -17.25
CA PRO A 246 -13.26 1.72 -16.95
C PRO A 246 -13.02 0.50 -17.84
N VAL A 247 -11.74 0.22 -18.13
CA VAL A 247 -11.29 -0.97 -18.85
C VAL A 247 -10.62 -1.88 -17.85
N CYS A 248 -11.24 -3.03 -17.57
CA CYS A 248 -10.71 -4.07 -16.68
C CYS A 248 -9.81 -5.05 -17.43
N SER A 249 -8.93 -5.76 -16.71
CA SER A 249 -7.90 -6.63 -17.30
C SER A 249 -8.51 -7.84 -18.04
N ASP A 250 -9.67 -8.36 -17.58
CA ASP A 250 -10.48 -9.39 -18.25
C ASP A 250 -11.56 -8.80 -19.19
N GLY A 251 -11.91 -7.53 -18.96
CA GLY A 251 -12.89 -6.75 -19.72
C GLY A 251 -14.32 -6.75 -19.15
N MET A 252 -14.54 -7.30 -17.95
CA MET A 252 -15.82 -7.23 -17.22
C MET A 252 -15.60 -6.88 -15.73
N PRO A 253 -16.08 -5.72 -15.23
CA PRO A 253 -15.86 -5.30 -13.85
C PRO A 253 -16.27 -6.35 -12.80
N GLN A 254 -15.30 -6.74 -11.97
CA GLN A 254 -15.41 -7.63 -10.83
C GLN A 254 -14.70 -6.97 -9.64
N ALA A 255 -15.19 -7.17 -8.42
CA ALA A 255 -14.58 -6.56 -7.25
C ALA A 255 -13.20 -7.18 -6.96
N GLY A 256 -12.16 -6.36 -6.89
CA GLY A 256 -10.76 -6.83 -6.84
C GLY A 256 -10.30 -7.38 -8.19
N GLU A 257 -10.64 -6.67 -9.27
CA GLU A 257 -10.00 -6.80 -10.58
C GLU A 257 -9.54 -5.40 -10.98
N LEU A 258 -8.25 -5.23 -11.27
CA LEU A 258 -7.73 -3.97 -11.76
C LEU A 258 -8.50 -3.49 -13.00
N CYS A 259 -9.19 -2.36 -12.86
CA CYS A 259 -9.73 -1.59 -13.98
C CYS A 259 -9.17 -0.17 -13.99
N LEU A 260 -8.96 0.36 -15.20
CA LEU A 260 -8.40 1.69 -15.41
C LEU A 260 -9.37 2.60 -16.17
N VAL A 261 -9.54 3.83 -15.71
CA VAL A 261 -10.22 4.90 -16.46
C VAL A 261 -9.18 5.66 -17.28
N ALA A 262 -9.42 5.75 -18.59
CA ALA A 262 -8.47 6.32 -19.54
C ALA A 262 -8.07 7.77 -19.16
N GLY A 263 -6.77 7.95 -18.98
CA GLY A 263 -6.20 9.12 -18.32
C GLY A 263 -6.29 10.46 -19.06
N ALA A 264 -5.96 11.52 -18.33
CA ALA A 264 -5.92 12.90 -18.81
C ALA A 264 -4.51 13.51 -18.71
N ASP A 265 -4.14 14.31 -19.71
CA ASP A 265 -2.89 15.07 -19.73
C ASP A 265 -3.08 16.49 -19.18
N TYR A 266 -2.27 16.85 -18.20
CA TYR A 266 -2.19 18.17 -17.58
C TYR A 266 -0.89 18.86 -17.98
N ALA A 267 -0.91 20.20 -18.12
CA ALA A 267 0.30 20.96 -18.45
C ALA A 267 1.22 21.06 -17.22
N ALA A 268 2.45 20.56 -17.35
CA ALA A 268 3.35 20.25 -16.23
C ALA A 268 4.60 21.15 -16.18
N GLY A 269 4.57 22.29 -16.85
CA GLY A 269 5.73 23.19 -16.93
C GLY A 269 6.71 22.77 -18.03
N LEU A 270 8.01 23.02 -17.87
CA LEU A 270 9.02 22.79 -18.91
C LEU A 270 9.93 21.61 -18.59
N ALA A 271 9.88 20.58 -19.44
CA ALA A 271 10.62 19.33 -19.30
C ALA A 271 10.47 18.74 -17.88
N PRO A 272 9.26 18.34 -17.46
CA PRO A 272 9.05 17.64 -16.20
C PRO A 272 9.87 16.34 -16.24
N ILE A 273 10.68 16.10 -15.21
CA ILE A 273 11.54 14.91 -15.15
C ILE A 273 11.07 13.89 -14.13
N ASP A 274 10.30 14.31 -13.15
CA ASP A 274 9.96 13.53 -11.98
C ASP A 274 8.72 14.14 -11.29
N VAL A 275 7.99 13.32 -10.52
CA VAL A 275 6.71 13.64 -9.87
C VAL A 275 6.61 13.02 -8.48
N GLY A 276 5.91 13.69 -7.57
CA GLY A 276 5.52 13.13 -6.28
C GLY A 276 4.06 13.44 -5.98
N VAL A 277 3.38 12.54 -5.27
CA VAL A 277 1.98 12.69 -4.87
C VAL A 277 1.90 12.88 -3.36
N GLY A 278 1.05 13.78 -2.89
CA GLY A 278 0.88 14.04 -1.46
C GLY A 278 0.01 15.25 -1.17
N ASN A 279 -0.36 15.43 0.09
CA ASN A 279 -1.14 16.58 0.54
C ASN A 279 -0.22 17.75 0.93
N PHE A 280 -0.14 18.79 0.10
CA PHE A 280 0.74 19.95 0.34
C PHE A 280 -0.01 21.20 0.82
N ASP A 281 -1.34 21.22 0.77
CA ASP A 281 -2.16 22.39 1.16
C ASP A 281 -3.14 22.18 2.33
N ALA A 282 -3.13 20.98 2.92
CA ALA A 282 -3.93 20.54 4.06
C ALA A 282 -5.45 20.47 3.80
N ASP A 283 -5.87 20.34 2.54
CA ASP A 283 -7.23 19.89 2.16
C ASP A 283 -7.30 18.34 2.06
N PRO A 284 -8.46 17.71 1.78
CA PRO A 284 -8.57 16.25 1.76
C PRO A 284 -8.13 15.58 0.45
N ALA A 285 -7.78 16.33 -0.60
CA ALA A 285 -7.27 15.79 -1.86
C ALA A 285 -5.74 15.60 -1.79
N LEU A 286 -5.22 14.73 -2.65
CA LEU A 286 -3.78 14.67 -2.92
C LEU A 286 -3.44 15.59 -4.09
N ASP A 287 -2.33 16.31 -3.96
CA ASP A 287 -1.73 17.14 -5.00
C ASP A 287 -0.58 16.40 -5.69
N VAL A 288 -0.13 16.93 -6.83
CA VAL A 288 1.07 16.45 -7.53
C VAL A 288 2.15 17.53 -7.55
N VAL A 289 3.31 17.26 -6.96
CA VAL A 289 4.54 18.05 -7.18
C VAL A 289 5.28 17.56 -8.41
N ILE A 290 5.96 18.48 -9.09
CA ILE A 290 6.68 18.22 -10.35
C ILE A 290 8.05 18.85 -10.28
N LEU A 291 9.09 18.11 -10.64
CA LEU A 291 10.43 18.67 -10.83
C LEU A 291 10.66 19.06 -12.30
N GLU A 292 10.88 20.35 -12.56
CA GLU A 292 11.03 20.90 -13.91
C GLU A 292 12.50 21.15 -14.27
N LEU A 293 13.07 20.33 -15.16
CA LEU A 293 14.45 20.53 -15.63
C LEU A 293 14.60 21.77 -16.53
N GLY A 294 13.56 22.12 -17.28
CA GLY A 294 13.58 23.24 -18.22
C GLY A 294 13.41 24.61 -17.54
N ALA A 295 12.63 24.66 -16.45
CA ALA A 295 12.40 25.87 -15.66
C ALA A 295 13.35 26.01 -14.46
N LEU A 296 13.93 24.90 -13.97
CA LEU A 296 14.70 24.81 -12.72
C LEU A 296 13.86 25.23 -11.50
N GLU A 297 12.65 24.69 -11.40
CA GLU A 297 11.75 24.85 -10.25
C GLU A 297 11.01 23.55 -9.90
N VAL A 298 10.49 23.47 -8.69
CA VAL A 298 9.44 22.49 -8.31
C VAL A 298 8.09 23.18 -8.39
N GLY A 299 7.23 22.70 -9.29
CA GLY A 299 5.84 23.13 -9.43
C GLY A 299 4.87 22.28 -8.60
N LEU A 300 3.64 22.77 -8.44
CA LEU A 300 2.54 22.05 -7.78
C LEU A 300 1.28 22.11 -8.67
N LEU A 301 0.70 20.95 -8.98
CA LEU A 301 -0.64 20.79 -9.53
C LEU A 301 -1.58 20.39 -8.37
N PRO A 302 -2.40 21.32 -7.84
CA PRO A 302 -3.29 20.97 -6.74
C PRO A 302 -4.36 19.97 -7.17
N GLY A 303 -4.72 19.06 -6.26
CA GLY A 303 -5.80 18.10 -6.48
C GLY A 303 -7.18 18.75 -6.50
N ALA A 304 -8.16 18.06 -7.11
CA ALA A 304 -9.58 18.38 -6.97
C ALA A 304 -10.34 17.35 -6.10
N GLY A 305 -9.72 16.21 -5.78
CA GLY A 305 -10.34 15.10 -5.05
C GLY A 305 -11.41 14.36 -5.86
N ASP A 306 -11.24 14.33 -7.19
CA ASP A 306 -12.09 13.60 -8.15
C ASP A 306 -11.26 13.00 -9.30
N GLY A 307 -9.95 12.79 -9.08
CA GLY A 307 -8.99 12.33 -10.08
C GLY A 307 -8.52 13.43 -11.04
N THR A 308 -9.04 14.67 -10.90
CA THR A 308 -8.60 15.80 -11.71
C THR A 308 -7.63 16.74 -11.00
N LEU A 309 -6.72 17.32 -11.78
CA LEU A 309 -5.73 18.29 -11.30
C LEU A 309 -6.07 19.72 -11.76
N LEU A 310 -5.81 20.68 -10.88
CA LEU A 310 -5.94 22.11 -11.16
C LEU A 310 -4.74 22.63 -11.95
N ALA A 311 -4.80 23.90 -12.38
CA ALA A 311 -3.72 24.51 -13.14
C ALA A 311 -2.47 24.74 -12.29
N LEU A 312 -1.30 24.42 -12.86
CA LEU A 312 0.03 24.53 -12.23
C LEU A 312 0.20 25.85 -11.46
N ALA A 313 0.38 25.74 -10.15
CA ALA A 313 0.81 26.82 -9.29
C ALA A 313 2.30 27.09 -9.53
N GLY A 314 2.69 28.37 -9.49
CA GLY A 314 4.06 28.79 -9.82
C GLY A 314 5.10 28.19 -8.86
N GLY A 315 6.23 27.75 -9.41
CA GLY A 315 7.16 26.90 -8.71
C GLY A 315 8.13 27.59 -7.74
N ALA A 316 8.84 26.75 -7.00
CA ALA A 316 9.95 27.14 -6.14
C ALA A 316 11.29 26.80 -6.81
N ALA A 317 12.11 27.81 -7.06
CA ALA A 317 13.37 27.64 -7.78
C ALA A 317 14.34 26.67 -7.10
N VAL A 318 14.85 25.70 -7.85
CA VAL A 318 15.81 24.68 -7.40
C VAL A 318 17.24 24.99 -7.88
N GLY A 319 18.12 23.99 -7.80
CA GLY A 319 19.51 24.05 -8.22
C GLY A 319 19.72 24.15 -9.74
N ALA A 320 20.97 23.98 -10.17
CA ALA A 320 21.41 24.19 -11.54
C ALA A 320 21.22 22.96 -12.46
N ALA A 321 21.15 21.76 -11.88
CA ALA A 321 20.87 20.51 -12.59
C ALA A 321 20.09 19.52 -11.70
N PRO A 322 18.80 19.80 -11.44
CA PRO A 322 17.93 18.85 -10.77
C PRO A 322 17.87 17.53 -11.56
N ALA A 323 17.93 16.40 -10.87
CA ALA A 323 17.78 15.07 -11.47
C ALA A 323 16.54 14.32 -11.00
N GLU A 324 16.13 14.54 -9.74
CA GLU A 324 15.18 13.72 -8.99
C GLU A 324 14.67 14.49 -7.76
N LEU A 325 13.47 14.14 -7.29
CA LEU A 325 12.80 14.64 -6.09
C LEU A 325 12.41 13.48 -5.16
N SER A 326 12.23 13.78 -3.87
CA SER A 326 11.46 12.92 -2.95
C SER A 326 10.57 13.79 -2.07
N VAL A 327 9.45 13.22 -1.62
CA VAL A 327 8.40 13.89 -0.84
C VAL A 327 8.34 13.28 0.55
N GLY A 328 8.37 14.12 1.58
CA GLY A 328 8.28 13.66 2.96
C GLY A 328 8.44 14.78 3.97
N ASP A 329 8.12 14.53 5.23
CA ASP A 329 8.38 15.46 6.34
C ASP A 329 9.88 15.43 6.70
N PHE A 330 10.74 16.02 5.87
CA PHE A 330 12.20 16.08 6.09
C PHE A 330 12.60 17.11 7.16
N SER A 331 11.67 17.98 7.57
CA SER A 331 11.86 18.97 8.62
C SER A 331 11.43 18.46 10.01
N GLY A 332 10.55 17.47 10.07
CA GLY A 332 9.96 16.91 11.29
C GLY A 332 8.89 17.80 11.91
N ASP A 333 8.16 18.58 11.10
CA ASP A 333 7.13 19.54 11.55
C ASP A 333 5.68 19.13 11.24
N GLY A 334 5.49 18.01 10.54
CA GLY A 334 4.19 17.44 10.17
C GLY A 334 3.63 17.94 8.83
N VAL A 335 4.42 18.65 8.03
CA VAL A 335 4.07 19.10 6.67
C VAL A 335 4.95 18.39 5.66
N LEU A 336 4.41 18.07 4.47
CA LEU A 336 5.21 17.52 3.38
C LEU A 336 6.17 18.58 2.81
N ASP A 337 7.46 18.25 2.86
CA ASP A 337 8.54 18.97 2.22
C ASP A 337 8.94 18.25 0.91
N VAL A 338 9.75 18.91 0.08
CA VAL A 338 10.36 18.31 -1.12
C VAL A 338 11.88 18.35 -1.03
N ALA A 339 12.51 17.18 -1.10
CA ALA A 339 13.94 17.03 -1.33
C ALA A 339 14.23 17.05 -2.84
N VAL A 340 15.36 17.62 -3.26
CA VAL A 340 15.77 17.68 -4.68
C VAL A 340 17.26 17.40 -4.84
N LEU A 341 17.61 16.47 -5.71
CA LEU A 341 18.99 16.11 -6.05
C LEU A 341 19.58 17.05 -7.11
N ASP A 342 20.65 17.79 -6.81
CA ASP A 342 21.41 18.59 -7.80
C ASP A 342 22.77 17.96 -8.11
N THR A 343 22.87 17.42 -9.32
CA THR A 343 24.02 16.67 -9.86
C THR A 343 25.20 17.53 -10.30
N VAL A 344 25.02 18.85 -10.44
CA VAL A 344 26.08 19.81 -10.79
C VAL A 344 26.58 20.57 -9.56
N ALA A 345 25.74 20.74 -8.55
CA ALA A 345 26.12 21.31 -7.26
C ALA A 345 26.70 20.27 -6.29
N ASP A 346 26.56 18.96 -6.56
CA ASP A 346 26.86 17.86 -5.63
C ASP A 346 26.15 18.10 -4.28
N SER A 347 24.84 18.36 -4.32
CA SER A 347 24.05 18.72 -3.14
C SER A 347 22.61 18.24 -3.18
N VAL A 348 22.04 17.92 -2.01
CA VAL A 348 20.59 17.79 -1.83
C VAL A 348 20.02 19.11 -1.35
N GLY A 349 19.00 19.62 -2.02
CA GLY A 349 18.23 20.79 -1.60
C GLY A 349 16.96 20.38 -0.86
N LEU A 350 16.63 21.10 0.22
CA LEU A 350 15.31 21.02 0.86
C LEU A 350 14.45 22.24 0.48
N LEU A 351 13.23 21.98 0.01
CA LEU A 351 12.14 22.93 -0.15
C LEU A 351 11.08 22.63 0.92
N ALA A 352 11.19 23.29 2.06
CA ALA A 352 10.25 23.08 3.16
C ALA A 352 8.83 23.50 2.77
N GLY A 353 7.82 22.68 3.03
CA GLY A 353 6.41 22.97 2.79
C GLY A 353 5.89 24.09 3.69
N ASN A 354 4.71 24.62 3.37
CA ASN A 354 4.02 25.60 4.20
C ASN A 354 2.60 25.18 4.63
N GLY A 355 2.15 23.98 4.25
CA GLY A 355 0.81 23.45 4.53
C GLY A 355 -0.31 24.27 3.90
N ALA A 356 -0.03 24.94 2.79
CA ALA A 356 -0.95 25.78 2.02
C ALA A 356 -0.54 25.84 0.51
N GLY A 357 0.02 24.75 -0.01
CA GLY A 357 0.32 24.57 -1.44
C GLY A 357 1.51 25.40 -1.93
N GLY A 358 2.52 25.63 -1.07
CA GLY A 358 3.73 26.33 -1.49
C GLY A 358 4.95 26.04 -0.61
N PHE A 359 6.12 26.39 -1.14
CA PHE A 359 7.40 26.03 -0.55
C PHE A 359 8.19 27.24 -0.04
N GLY A 360 9.09 26.98 0.92
CA GLY A 360 10.10 27.90 1.41
C GLY A 360 11.21 28.16 0.40
N ALA A 361 12.24 28.89 0.85
CA ALA A 361 13.45 29.06 0.05
C ALA A 361 14.35 27.82 0.14
N LEU A 362 14.89 27.37 -0.99
CA LEU A 362 15.78 26.21 -1.09
C LEU A 362 16.95 26.28 -0.08
N VAL A 363 17.12 25.22 0.71
CA VAL A 363 18.27 25.01 1.59
C VAL A 363 19.13 23.89 1.02
N SER A 364 20.17 24.25 0.28
CA SER A 364 21.13 23.29 -0.30
C SER A 364 22.16 22.81 0.72
N THR A 365 22.26 21.49 0.86
CA THR A 365 23.23 20.79 1.71
C THR A 365 24.19 19.98 0.82
N PRO A 366 25.50 20.29 0.80
CA PRO A 366 26.46 19.50 0.03
C PRO A 366 26.48 18.04 0.46
N ALA A 367 26.51 17.13 -0.52
CA ALA A 367 26.63 15.69 -0.35
C ALA A 367 27.99 15.21 -0.91
N GLY A 368 28.14 13.94 -1.26
CA GLY A 368 29.29 13.42 -2.00
C GLY A 368 29.24 13.76 -3.48
N ALA A 369 30.29 13.39 -4.22
CA ALA A 369 30.46 13.79 -5.62
C ALA A 369 29.82 12.80 -6.61
N GLY A 370 29.23 13.36 -7.66
CA GLY A 370 28.59 12.63 -8.75
C GLY A 370 27.32 11.93 -8.27
N LEU A 371 26.40 12.71 -7.71
CA LEU A 371 25.09 12.25 -7.31
C LEU A 371 24.35 11.63 -8.50
N VAL A 372 23.61 10.55 -8.24
CA VAL A 372 22.72 9.93 -9.25
C VAL A 372 21.29 9.82 -8.75
N ASP A 373 21.13 9.45 -7.48
CA ASP A 373 19.88 8.91 -6.94
C ASP A 373 19.77 9.17 -5.41
N LEU A 374 18.55 9.38 -4.90
CA LEU A 374 18.17 9.46 -3.49
C LEU A 374 16.94 8.61 -3.14
N TYR A 375 16.89 8.12 -1.89
CA TYR A 375 15.72 7.42 -1.35
C TYR A 375 15.42 7.86 0.09
N ASP A 376 14.14 8.07 0.44
CA ASP A 376 13.73 8.51 1.78
C ASP A 376 13.36 7.37 2.73
N ALA A 377 13.82 7.48 3.97
CA ALA A 377 13.64 6.46 5.01
C ALA A 377 13.77 7.09 6.41
N ASN A 378 13.64 6.32 7.48
CA ASN A 378 13.96 6.78 8.83
C ASN A 378 15.17 6.01 9.40
N PHE A 379 16.36 6.60 9.29
CA PHE A 379 17.62 5.94 9.63
C PHE A 379 18.11 6.25 11.05
N ASP A 380 17.58 7.28 11.72
CA ASP A 380 17.94 7.64 13.10
C ASP A 380 16.79 7.61 14.13
N GLY A 381 15.58 7.24 13.70
CA GLY A 381 14.40 7.07 14.55
C GLY A 381 13.77 8.39 15.03
N ASN A 382 14.11 9.54 14.41
CA ASN A 382 13.51 10.82 14.72
C ASN A 382 12.18 11.06 13.95
N ALA A 383 11.57 12.24 14.08
CA ALA A 383 10.29 12.56 13.43
C ALA A 383 10.47 13.01 11.97
N ALA A 384 11.61 13.62 11.65
CA ALA A 384 11.97 13.98 10.29
C ALA A 384 12.38 12.72 9.49
N ARG A 385 11.98 12.66 8.21
CA ARG A 385 12.52 11.70 7.25
C ARG A 385 13.99 12.03 6.95
N ASP A 386 14.77 10.99 6.75
CA ASP A 386 16.16 11.04 6.30
C ASP A 386 16.24 10.63 4.81
N LEU A 387 17.41 10.82 4.19
CA LEU A 387 17.70 10.34 2.83
C LEU A 387 18.95 9.46 2.81
N ALA A 388 18.93 8.42 1.99
CA ALA A 388 20.12 7.73 1.50
C ALA A 388 20.44 8.26 0.10
N VAL A 389 21.69 8.67 -0.13
CA VAL A 389 22.09 9.34 -1.37
C VAL A 389 23.27 8.63 -2.00
N LEU A 390 23.15 8.26 -3.28
CA LEU A 390 24.21 7.57 -4.02
C LEU A 390 25.14 8.53 -4.74
N ASN A 391 26.43 8.38 -4.47
CA ASN A 391 27.52 9.22 -4.98
C ASN A 391 28.38 8.37 -5.91
N ALA A 392 28.03 8.32 -7.21
CA ALA A 392 28.64 7.43 -8.18
C ALA A 392 30.10 7.80 -8.53
N THR A 393 30.51 9.07 -8.38
CA THR A 393 31.93 9.43 -8.60
C THR A 393 32.81 9.05 -7.40
N ASP A 394 32.30 9.19 -6.17
CA ASP A 394 33.02 8.77 -4.96
C ASP A 394 32.89 7.25 -4.69
N GLY A 395 31.89 6.59 -5.28
CA GLY A 395 31.59 5.18 -5.08
C GLY A 395 31.05 4.86 -3.69
N THR A 396 30.24 5.77 -3.14
CA THR A 396 29.71 5.71 -1.78
C THR A 396 28.21 5.97 -1.72
N VAL A 397 27.54 5.42 -0.71
CA VAL A 397 26.22 5.90 -0.26
C VAL A 397 26.44 6.76 0.98
N GLN A 398 25.73 7.88 1.06
CA GLN A 398 25.76 8.82 2.18
C GLN A 398 24.36 8.98 2.76
N LEU A 399 24.22 8.84 4.07
CA LEU A 399 23.01 9.24 4.79
C LEU A 399 23.00 10.76 4.97
N MET A 400 21.86 11.38 4.72
CA MET A 400 21.58 12.80 4.88
C MET A 400 20.39 12.92 5.82
N LEU A 401 20.67 13.19 7.09
CA LEU A 401 19.65 13.13 8.15
C LEU A 401 18.75 14.36 8.12
N GLY A 402 17.44 14.15 8.27
CA GLY A 402 16.43 15.18 8.30
C GLY A 402 16.58 16.13 9.47
N SER A 403 16.20 17.40 9.27
CA SER A 403 16.09 18.36 10.36
C SER A 403 15.28 19.59 9.94
N GLY A 404 14.65 20.26 10.91
CA GLY A 404 13.93 21.53 10.72
C GLY A 404 14.77 22.74 10.26
N ALA A 405 15.95 22.51 9.68
CA ALA A 405 16.79 23.50 9.04
C ALA A 405 17.44 23.01 7.72
N GLY A 406 17.00 21.89 7.16
CA GLY A 406 17.65 21.20 6.03
C GLY A 406 18.32 19.90 6.47
N PHE A 407 19.16 19.32 5.60
CA PHE A 407 19.81 18.04 5.88
C PHE A 407 21.11 18.19 6.68
N VAL A 408 21.48 17.14 7.42
CA VAL A 408 22.77 16.99 8.09
C VAL A 408 23.49 15.76 7.52
N ALA A 409 24.65 15.99 6.90
CA ALA A 409 25.46 14.91 6.35
C ALA A 409 25.89 13.92 7.46
N GLY A 410 25.40 12.68 7.36
CA GLY A 410 25.54 11.59 8.33
C GLY A 410 26.65 10.61 7.96
N ALA A 411 26.42 9.32 8.22
CA ALA A 411 27.37 8.25 7.88
C ALA A 411 27.48 8.03 6.36
N SER A 412 28.62 7.50 5.93
CA SER A 412 28.87 7.12 4.52
C SER A 412 29.50 5.72 4.45
N ALA A 413 29.03 4.87 3.53
CA ALA A 413 29.57 3.55 3.25
C ALA A 413 30.11 3.45 1.81
N MET A 414 31.05 2.53 1.58
CA MET A 414 31.57 2.26 0.23
C MET A 414 30.66 1.27 -0.49
N VAL A 415 30.31 1.58 -1.75
CA VAL A 415 29.73 0.64 -2.71
C VAL A 415 30.81 0.03 -3.59
N GLY A 416 31.73 0.85 -4.09
CA GLY A 416 32.63 0.44 -5.18
C GLY A 416 31.91 0.33 -6.53
N VAL A 417 31.09 1.34 -6.85
CA VAL A 417 30.29 1.45 -8.09
C VAL A 417 31.08 1.38 -9.40
N GLY A 418 30.35 1.07 -10.46
CA GLY A 418 30.66 1.46 -11.85
C GLY A 418 29.91 2.75 -12.22
N VAL A 419 29.95 3.16 -13.48
CA VAL A 419 29.39 4.45 -13.92
C VAL A 419 27.86 4.50 -14.08
N ASP A 420 27.17 3.38 -13.86
CA ASP A 420 25.73 3.20 -14.04
C ASP A 420 25.18 2.56 -12.74
N ALA A 421 24.51 3.33 -11.86
CA ALA A 421 24.11 2.88 -10.51
C ALA A 421 22.99 3.76 -9.89
N THR A 422 22.07 3.11 -9.17
CA THR A 422 20.85 3.61 -8.47
C THR A 422 20.84 3.11 -7.00
N VAL A 423 20.02 3.69 -6.10
CA VAL A 423 19.85 3.29 -4.70
C VAL A 423 18.38 3.24 -4.26
N ALA A 424 17.97 2.13 -3.66
CA ALA A 424 16.74 2.04 -2.89
C ALA A 424 17.05 2.03 -1.39
N ALA A 425 16.06 2.29 -0.55
CA ALA A 425 16.09 1.92 0.86
C ALA A 425 14.81 1.15 1.25
N GLY A 426 14.86 0.49 2.40
CA GLY A 426 13.80 -0.36 2.93
C GLY A 426 14.36 -1.36 3.94
N SER A 427 13.54 -1.93 4.81
CA SER A 427 13.96 -2.83 5.89
C SER A 427 14.42 -4.22 5.39
N LEU A 428 15.54 -4.32 4.66
CA LEU A 428 16.10 -5.54 4.05
C LEU A 428 16.58 -6.64 5.03
N ASN A 429 16.37 -6.43 6.32
CA ASN A 429 16.71 -7.34 7.40
C ASN A 429 15.66 -7.26 8.53
N PRO A 430 14.37 -7.51 8.23
CA PRO A 430 13.26 -7.28 9.15
C PRO A 430 13.29 -8.20 10.38
N GLY A 431 14.07 -9.28 10.34
CA GLY A 431 14.33 -10.17 11.47
C GLY A 431 15.34 -9.67 12.50
N SER A 432 15.91 -8.47 12.33
CA SER A 432 17.00 -7.92 13.15
C SER A 432 16.58 -6.71 13.98
N ASP A 433 16.02 -5.69 13.33
CA ASP A 433 15.63 -4.42 13.94
C ASP A 433 14.66 -3.66 13.02
N ALA A 434 13.83 -2.77 13.60
CA ALA A 434 12.78 -2.03 12.90
C ALA A 434 13.30 -0.74 12.25
N ASN A 435 14.49 -0.80 11.67
CA ASN A 435 15.16 0.33 11.03
C ASN A 435 15.27 0.05 9.52
N ASP A 436 15.13 1.08 8.71
CA ASP A 436 15.33 0.94 7.26
C ASP A 436 16.81 0.64 6.97
N ASP A 437 17.05 -0.36 6.13
CA ASP A 437 18.35 -0.65 5.54
C ASP A 437 18.47 0.06 4.18
N VAL A 438 19.67 0.08 3.59
CA VAL A 438 19.89 0.75 2.29
C VAL A 438 20.44 -0.24 1.27
N LEU A 439 19.86 -0.26 0.06
CA LEU A 439 20.22 -1.12 -1.07
C LEU A 439 20.78 -0.30 -2.23
N GLY A 440 22.11 -0.23 -2.36
CA GLY A 440 22.76 0.48 -3.46
C GLY A 440 23.22 -0.47 -4.56
N LEU A 441 23.05 -0.08 -5.82
CA LEU A 441 23.59 -0.82 -6.95
C LEU A 441 25.06 -0.49 -7.21
N GLY A 442 25.81 -1.49 -7.65
CA GLY A 442 27.23 -1.40 -7.93
C GLY A 442 27.65 -2.25 -9.13
N ALA A 443 28.94 -2.20 -9.49
CA ALA A 443 29.46 -2.89 -10.66
C ALA A 443 29.42 -4.42 -10.50
N GLY A 444 28.29 -5.03 -10.87
CA GLY A 444 28.05 -6.48 -10.87
C GLY A 444 27.11 -6.99 -9.78
N GLY A 445 26.35 -6.13 -9.10
CA GLY A 445 25.40 -6.56 -8.08
C GLY A 445 24.81 -5.43 -7.23
N TYR A 446 24.13 -5.82 -6.15
CA TYR A 446 23.73 -4.92 -5.07
C TYR A 446 24.70 -4.99 -3.90
N HIS A 447 24.73 -3.91 -3.12
CA HIS A 447 25.22 -3.88 -1.74
C HIS A 447 24.09 -3.43 -0.83
N ALA A 448 23.88 -4.14 0.26
CA ALA A 448 22.97 -3.75 1.32
C ALA A 448 23.76 -3.36 2.57
N TRP A 449 23.46 -2.20 3.16
CA TRP A 449 24.02 -1.79 4.44
C TRP A 449 22.93 -1.79 5.50
N ALA A 450 23.13 -2.62 6.52
CA ALA A 450 22.29 -2.57 7.70
C ALA A 450 22.50 -1.24 8.43
N THR A 451 21.41 -0.53 8.77
CA THR A 451 21.51 0.62 9.69
C THR A 451 21.30 0.16 11.13
N ASN A 452 21.27 1.10 12.09
CA ASN A 452 21.08 0.79 13.51
C ASN A 452 20.13 1.76 14.21
N GLY A 453 19.31 2.50 13.45
CA GLY A 453 18.37 3.48 14.01
C GLY A 453 19.08 4.63 14.73
N THR A 454 20.32 4.96 14.34
CA THR A 454 21.05 6.14 14.85
C THR A 454 21.83 6.89 13.75
N GLY A 455 21.42 6.73 12.49
CA GLY A 455 22.07 7.35 11.32
C GLY A 455 23.45 6.77 11.00
N THR A 456 23.71 5.49 11.32
CA THR A 456 24.99 4.83 11.06
C THR A 456 24.86 3.41 10.50
N PHE A 457 25.70 3.09 9.52
CA PHE A 457 25.82 1.75 8.96
C PHE A 457 26.58 0.80 9.91
N VAL A 458 26.07 -0.42 10.06
CA VAL A 458 26.64 -1.48 10.93
C VAL A 458 26.91 -2.81 10.21
N GLY A 459 26.43 -2.97 8.98
CA GLY A 459 26.70 -4.11 8.10
C GLY A 459 26.98 -3.69 6.65
N ASP A 460 27.56 -4.60 5.86
CA ASP A 460 27.72 -4.53 4.40
C ASP A 460 27.59 -5.95 3.86
N ILE A 461 26.60 -6.19 3.01
CA ILE A 461 26.31 -7.46 2.37
C ILE A 461 26.19 -7.22 0.87
N SER A 462 27.16 -7.73 0.11
CA SER A 462 27.16 -7.67 -1.35
C SER A 462 26.59 -8.95 -1.96
N GLY A 463 25.62 -8.82 -2.86
CA GLY A 463 25.14 -9.93 -3.69
C GLY A 463 25.31 -9.64 -5.19
N ALA A 464 24.57 -10.37 -6.02
CA ALA A 464 24.54 -10.14 -7.47
C ALA A 464 23.14 -10.40 -8.01
N PHE A 465 22.65 -9.49 -8.86
CA PHE A 465 21.48 -9.77 -9.70
C PHE A 465 21.83 -10.85 -10.71
N GLY A 466 20.91 -11.77 -10.97
CA GLY A 466 21.04 -12.72 -12.06
C GLY A 466 21.06 -12.01 -13.42
N GLY A 467 21.84 -12.52 -14.38
CA GLY A 467 21.71 -12.14 -15.79
C GLY A 467 22.77 -11.17 -16.34
N GLY A 468 23.25 -10.21 -15.55
CA GLY A 468 24.26 -9.24 -15.98
C GLY A 468 23.72 -8.10 -16.85
N GLY A 469 22.59 -7.52 -16.43
CA GLY A 469 21.95 -6.34 -17.02
C GLY A 469 22.63 -5.01 -16.68
N THR A 470 22.04 -3.91 -17.17
CA THR A 470 22.38 -2.53 -16.80
C THR A 470 21.20 -1.97 -16.02
N PHE A 471 21.33 -1.93 -14.70
CA PHE A 471 20.23 -1.52 -13.83
C PHE A 471 20.21 -0.01 -13.65
N VAL A 472 19.04 0.60 -13.84
CA VAL A 472 18.85 2.07 -13.81
C VAL A 472 17.97 2.55 -12.67
N GLU A 473 17.05 1.71 -12.19
CA GLU A 473 16.13 2.02 -11.09
C GLU A 473 15.92 0.80 -10.19
N LEU A 474 15.54 1.04 -8.93
CA LEU A 474 15.41 0.03 -7.88
C LEU A 474 14.34 0.40 -6.84
N VAL A 475 13.40 -0.51 -6.58
CA VAL A 475 12.39 -0.35 -5.51
C VAL A 475 12.29 -1.59 -4.62
N THR A 476 11.80 -1.39 -3.39
CA THR A 476 11.60 -2.47 -2.40
C THR A 476 10.18 -2.43 -1.85
N GLY A 477 9.64 -3.61 -1.52
CA GLY A 477 8.28 -3.81 -1.01
C GLY A 477 8.05 -5.29 -0.69
N ASP A 478 7.09 -5.62 0.17
CA ASP A 478 6.73 -7.01 0.48
C ASP A 478 5.83 -7.54 -0.66
N ILE A 479 6.42 -8.21 -1.66
CA ILE A 479 5.74 -8.59 -2.91
C ILE A 479 5.09 -9.97 -2.77
N ASP A 480 5.69 -10.90 -2.01
CA ASP A 480 5.08 -12.22 -1.76
C ASP A 480 4.32 -12.35 -0.43
N GLY A 481 4.20 -11.26 0.33
CA GLY A 481 3.38 -11.14 1.53
C GLY A 481 3.93 -11.90 2.74
N ASP A 482 5.23 -12.23 2.73
CA ASP A 482 5.90 -12.97 3.81
C ASP A 482 6.42 -12.08 4.97
N GLY A 483 6.26 -10.75 4.83
CA GLY A 483 6.71 -9.75 5.81
C GLY A 483 8.16 -9.32 5.63
N ASN A 484 8.86 -9.78 4.59
CA ASN A 484 10.21 -9.33 4.26
C ASN A 484 10.19 -8.53 2.94
N PRO A 485 10.73 -7.29 2.90
CA PRO A 485 10.77 -6.55 1.66
C PRO A 485 11.69 -7.22 0.63
N ASP A 486 11.09 -7.47 -0.52
CA ASP A 486 11.66 -7.93 -1.77
C ASP A 486 12.26 -6.76 -2.56
N VAL A 487 12.75 -7.04 -3.77
CA VAL A 487 13.33 -6.02 -4.65
C VAL A 487 12.88 -6.18 -6.10
N VAL A 488 12.56 -5.05 -6.75
CA VAL A 488 12.40 -4.93 -8.21
C VAL A 488 13.47 -3.99 -8.76
N ALA A 489 14.18 -4.41 -9.79
CA ALA A 489 15.21 -3.60 -10.46
C ALA A 489 14.94 -3.50 -11.97
N LEU A 490 15.03 -2.31 -12.56
CA LEU A 490 14.86 -2.10 -14.01
C LEU A 490 16.17 -2.30 -14.77
N ASP A 491 16.22 -3.29 -15.67
CA ASP A 491 17.32 -3.54 -16.60
C ASP A 491 17.06 -2.86 -17.95
N VAL A 492 17.60 -1.66 -18.12
CA VAL A 492 17.44 -0.86 -19.35
C VAL A 492 18.08 -1.51 -20.58
N ALA A 493 19.11 -2.35 -20.38
CA ALA A 493 19.76 -3.08 -21.47
C ALA A 493 19.01 -4.35 -21.86
N GLY A 494 18.12 -4.83 -20.99
CA GLY A 494 17.27 -6.00 -21.17
C GLY A 494 15.84 -5.69 -21.62
N ASP A 495 15.42 -4.42 -21.64
CA ASP A 495 14.03 -3.99 -21.85
C ASP A 495 13.07 -4.69 -20.84
N ALA A 496 13.51 -4.82 -19.58
CA ALA A 496 12.93 -5.73 -18.59
C ALA A 496 13.08 -5.25 -17.13
N MET A 497 12.21 -5.74 -16.25
CA MET A 497 12.41 -5.71 -14.80
C MET A 497 12.96 -7.07 -14.32
N VAL A 498 13.67 -7.07 -13.19
CA VAL A 498 14.16 -8.26 -12.50
C VAL A 498 13.70 -8.22 -11.05
N VAL A 499 12.94 -9.24 -10.64
CA VAL A 499 12.40 -9.35 -9.27
C VAL A 499 13.20 -10.36 -8.47
N GLY A 500 13.55 -9.98 -7.24
CA GLY A 500 14.25 -10.79 -6.26
C GLY A 500 13.44 -10.92 -4.99
N LEU A 501 12.85 -12.10 -4.78
CA LEU A 501 12.14 -12.39 -3.52
C LEU A 501 13.14 -12.62 -2.40
N SER A 502 12.89 -12.08 -1.23
CA SER A 502 13.65 -12.27 -0.01
C SER A 502 13.62 -13.74 0.43
N THR A 503 14.44 -14.04 1.42
CA THR A 503 14.48 -15.38 2.05
C THR A 503 14.46 -15.29 3.57
N GLY A 504 14.00 -14.17 4.12
CA GLY A 504 14.04 -13.84 5.55
C GLY A 504 15.45 -13.74 6.13
N GLY A 505 16.47 -13.69 5.27
CA GLY A 505 17.88 -13.49 5.63
C GLY A 505 18.36 -12.09 5.22
N PRO A 506 19.37 -11.53 5.92
CA PRO A 506 19.82 -10.16 5.66
C PRO A 506 20.28 -9.97 4.21
N ALA A 507 19.52 -9.21 3.42
CA ALA A 507 19.75 -8.95 2.00
C ALA A 507 20.07 -10.21 1.16
N THR A 508 19.32 -11.29 1.35
CA THR A 508 19.46 -12.54 0.56
C THR A 508 18.24 -12.81 -0.30
N PHE A 509 18.35 -12.52 -1.60
CA PHE A 509 17.26 -12.66 -2.57
C PHE A 509 17.39 -13.88 -3.50
N VAL A 510 16.24 -14.41 -3.95
CA VAL A 510 16.07 -15.39 -5.02
C VAL A 510 15.50 -14.67 -6.24
N PHE A 511 16.34 -14.41 -7.24
CA PHE A 511 15.91 -13.74 -8.47
C PHE A 511 15.16 -14.66 -9.42
N GLY A 512 14.03 -14.15 -9.92
CA GLY A 512 13.25 -14.75 -11.00
C GLY A 512 13.92 -14.65 -12.37
N ALA A 513 13.17 -15.00 -13.41
CA ALA A 513 13.54 -14.64 -14.77
C ALA A 513 13.14 -13.16 -15.02
N PRO A 514 13.88 -12.40 -15.85
CA PRO A 514 13.47 -11.05 -16.21
C PRO A 514 12.09 -11.02 -16.87
N VAL A 515 11.26 -10.06 -16.47
CA VAL A 515 9.92 -9.81 -17.03
C VAL A 515 10.04 -8.63 -17.99
N ALA A 516 9.63 -8.79 -19.24
CA ALA A 516 9.73 -7.72 -20.24
C ALA A 516 8.85 -6.52 -19.84
N ALA A 517 9.45 -5.34 -19.70
CA ALA A 517 8.85 -4.18 -19.04
C ALA A 517 8.50 -3.02 -20.00
N GLY A 518 8.96 -3.10 -21.26
CA GLY A 518 8.85 -2.05 -22.28
C GLY A 518 10.24 -1.59 -22.74
N VAL A 519 10.30 -0.61 -23.64
CA VAL A 519 11.58 -0.21 -24.26
C VAL A 519 12.15 1.02 -23.58
N ASP A 520 13.40 0.92 -23.13
CA ASP A 520 14.10 1.97 -22.38
C ASP A 520 13.33 2.34 -21.08
N PRO A 521 13.07 1.34 -20.19
CA PRO A 521 12.37 1.53 -18.92
C PRO A 521 13.14 2.53 -18.05
N ALA A 522 12.43 3.54 -17.55
CA ALA A 522 13.03 4.72 -16.92
C ALA A 522 12.77 4.83 -15.43
N ASP A 523 11.60 4.39 -14.95
CA ASP A 523 11.21 4.46 -13.54
C ASP A 523 10.15 3.38 -13.21
N VAL A 524 10.08 2.95 -11.95
CA VAL A 524 9.15 1.95 -11.42
C VAL A 524 8.67 2.31 -10.01
N VAL A 525 7.38 2.12 -9.74
CA VAL A 525 6.80 2.22 -8.40
C VAL A 525 5.97 0.97 -8.06
N LEU A 526 5.90 0.63 -6.77
CA LEU A 526 5.08 -0.47 -6.25
C LEU A 526 3.86 0.08 -5.50
N ALA A 527 2.67 -0.43 -5.80
CA ALA A 527 1.43 -0.14 -5.07
C ALA A 527 0.37 -1.21 -5.35
N ASP A 528 -0.52 -1.42 -4.40
CA ASP A 528 -1.76 -2.19 -4.56
C ASP A 528 -2.77 -1.32 -5.33
N LEU A 529 -3.01 -1.60 -6.62
CA LEU A 529 -3.85 -0.77 -7.50
C LEU A 529 -5.28 -1.30 -7.70
N ASP A 530 -5.65 -2.43 -7.10
CA ASP A 530 -7.02 -2.95 -7.12
C ASP A 530 -7.61 -3.27 -5.73
N GLY A 531 -6.81 -3.11 -4.68
CA GLY A 531 -7.21 -3.26 -3.28
C GLY A 531 -7.20 -4.70 -2.78
N ASP A 532 -6.54 -5.64 -3.47
CA ASP A 532 -6.47 -7.04 -3.05
C ASP A 532 -5.41 -7.31 -1.96
N GLY A 533 -4.43 -6.40 -1.82
CA GLY A 533 -3.38 -6.40 -0.81
C GLY A 533 -2.01 -6.90 -1.27
N ASP A 534 -1.87 -7.41 -2.50
CA ASP A 534 -0.58 -7.68 -3.14
C ASP A 534 -0.04 -6.40 -3.83
N LEU A 535 1.28 -6.27 -4.00
CA LEU A 535 1.88 -5.08 -4.62
C LEU A 535 2.02 -5.24 -6.14
N ASP A 536 1.34 -4.40 -6.92
CA ASP A 536 1.54 -4.26 -8.36
C ASP A 536 2.80 -3.44 -8.66
N ALA A 537 3.38 -3.66 -9.85
CA ALA A 537 4.51 -2.89 -10.36
C ALA A 537 4.09 -2.03 -11.56
N VAL A 538 4.29 -0.72 -11.45
CA VAL A 538 4.02 0.28 -12.50
C VAL A 538 5.34 0.74 -13.09
N VAL A 539 5.61 0.44 -14.37
CA VAL A 539 6.87 0.82 -15.06
C VAL A 539 6.59 1.83 -16.16
N CYS A 540 7.33 2.95 -16.18
CA CYS A 540 7.28 3.91 -17.29
C CYS A 540 8.44 3.71 -18.28
N ASN A 541 8.12 3.80 -19.58
CA ASN A 541 9.06 3.47 -20.66
C ASN A 541 9.32 4.66 -21.59
N SER A 542 10.52 5.22 -21.48
CA SER A 542 10.86 6.50 -22.11
C SER A 542 10.90 6.44 -23.64
N THR A 543 11.31 5.31 -24.24
CA THR A 543 11.40 5.17 -25.70
C THR A 543 10.09 4.68 -26.32
N SER A 544 9.34 3.78 -25.67
CA SER A 544 8.03 3.34 -26.18
C SER A 544 6.88 4.32 -25.91
N ASN A 545 7.02 5.25 -24.96
CA ASN A 545 6.02 6.27 -24.58
C ASN A 545 4.73 5.63 -24.03
N ASP A 546 4.91 4.65 -23.16
CA ASP A 546 3.86 3.91 -22.48
C ASP A 546 4.24 3.62 -21.02
N VAL A 547 3.22 3.38 -20.22
CA VAL A 547 3.34 2.74 -18.91
C VAL A 547 2.80 1.32 -19.02
N MET A 548 3.46 0.40 -18.33
CA MET A 548 3.03 -0.99 -18.18
C MET A 548 2.77 -1.27 -16.70
N ILE A 549 1.60 -1.83 -16.39
CA ILE A 549 1.22 -2.27 -15.04
C ILE A 549 1.26 -3.80 -15.01
N PHE A 550 1.90 -4.33 -13.97
CA PHE A 550 2.06 -5.75 -13.75
C PHE A 550 1.44 -6.16 -12.42
N GLU A 551 0.45 -7.05 -12.47
CA GLU A 551 -0.15 -7.66 -11.29
C GLU A 551 0.72 -8.80 -10.75
N TRP A 552 0.84 -8.91 -9.42
CA TRP A 552 1.48 -10.07 -8.80
C TRP A 552 0.55 -11.29 -8.82
N ASN A 553 0.94 -12.33 -9.56
CA ASN A 553 0.07 -13.46 -9.83
C ASN A 553 0.74 -14.81 -9.50
N ALA A 554 0.42 -15.35 -8.33
CA ALA A 554 0.81 -16.70 -7.89
C ALA A 554 2.34 -16.97 -7.93
N GLY A 555 3.15 -15.99 -7.53
CA GLY A 555 4.60 -16.10 -7.44
C GLY A 555 5.38 -15.50 -8.62
N ALA A 556 4.73 -14.73 -9.50
CA ALA A 556 5.39 -13.95 -10.55
C ALA A 556 4.50 -12.79 -11.03
N TYR A 557 5.12 -11.68 -11.43
CA TYR A 557 4.44 -10.60 -12.12
C TYR A 557 3.95 -11.00 -13.52
N ALA A 558 2.74 -10.57 -13.87
CA ALA A 558 2.14 -10.70 -15.19
C ALA A 558 1.66 -9.33 -15.69
N LEU A 559 1.88 -9.03 -16.98
CA LEU A 559 1.41 -7.78 -17.59
C LEU A 559 -0.14 -7.75 -17.60
N ALA A 560 -0.72 -6.85 -16.83
CA ALA A 560 -2.15 -6.57 -16.80
C ALA A 560 -2.53 -5.52 -17.85
N PHE A 561 -1.85 -4.37 -17.82
CA PHE A 561 -2.13 -3.25 -18.71
C PHE A 561 -0.88 -2.65 -19.36
N SER A 562 -1.08 -2.07 -20.54
CA SER A 562 -0.16 -1.13 -21.17
C SER A 562 -0.99 -0.02 -21.79
N PHE A 563 -0.65 1.24 -21.49
CA PHE A 563 -1.33 2.41 -22.03
C PHE A 563 -0.32 3.48 -22.48
N PRO A 564 -0.62 4.20 -23.59
CA PRO A 564 0.25 5.27 -24.06
C PRO A 564 0.18 6.48 -23.13
N THR A 565 1.31 7.15 -22.96
CA THR A 565 1.44 8.41 -22.21
C THR A 565 1.86 9.56 -23.12
N GLY A 566 2.31 10.67 -22.55
CA GLY A 566 2.99 11.73 -23.29
C GLY A 566 4.35 11.29 -23.83
N ALA A 567 5.10 12.24 -24.42
CA ALA A 567 6.39 11.91 -25.03
C ALA A 567 7.49 11.82 -23.98
N THR A 568 8.32 10.78 -24.08
CA THR A 568 9.44 10.45 -23.18
C THR A 568 9.05 10.57 -21.69
N PRO A 569 8.20 9.66 -21.17
CA PRO A 569 7.96 9.55 -19.74
C PRO A 569 9.29 9.30 -19.01
N ARG A 570 9.43 9.86 -17.81
CA ARG A 570 10.68 9.83 -17.03
C ARG A 570 10.55 9.55 -15.54
N GLY A 571 9.38 9.81 -14.95
CA GLY A 571 9.09 9.52 -13.54
C GLY A 571 7.63 9.12 -13.38
N VAL A 572 7.33 8.24 -12.42
CA VAL A 572 6.00 7.73 -12.11
C VAL A 572 5.79 7.73 -10.59
N ALA A 573 4.61 8.19 -10.18
CA ALA A 573 4.18 8.18 -8.79
C ALA A 573 2.74 7.68 -8.69
N VAL A 574 2.33 7.27 -7.49
CA VAL A 574 1.00 6.73 -7.21
C VAL A 574 0.37 7.38 -5.99
N GLY A 575 -0.95 7.47 -5.97
CA GLY A 575 -1.72 7.93 -4.82
C GLY A 575 -3.20 8.18 -5.18
N ASP A 576 -4.07 8.07 -4.18
CA ASP A 576 -5.53 8.25 -4.30
C ASP A 576 -5.89 9.72 -4.63
N LEU A 577 -5.98 10.06 -5.92
CA LEU A 577 -6.38 11.38 -6.41
C LEU A 577 -7.91 11.48 -6.58
N SER A 578 -8.58 10.34 -6.77
CA SER A 578 -10.04 10.17 -6.87
C SER A 578 -10.76 10.29 -5.52
N GLY A 579 -10.09 9.95 -4.42
CA GLY A 579 -10.66 9.87 -3.06
C GLY A 579 -11.52 8.62 -2.83
N ASP A 580 -11.33 7.55 -3.62
CA ASP A 580 -12.08 6.29 -3.48
C ASP A 580 -11.38 5.23 -2.61
N GLY A 581 -10.09 5.44 -2.30
CA GLY A 581 -9.27 4.56 -1.47
C GLY A 581 -8.31 3.66 -2.25
N VAL A 582 -8.27 3.74 -3.59
CA VAL A 582 -7.31 3.04 -4.43
C VAL A 582 -6.28 4.03 -5.01
N PRO A 583 -4.99 3.68 -5.15
CA PRO A 583 -4.01 4.58 -5.73
C PRO A 583 -4.21 4.74 -7.25
N ASP A 584 -4.20 6.00 -7.70
CA ASP A 584 -4.14 6.38 -9.12
C ASP A 584 -2.68 6.50 -9.59
N VAL A 585 -2.43 6.44 -10.90
CA VAL A 585 -1.09 6.53 -11.50
C VAL A 585 -0.83 7.91 -12.11
N VAL A 586 0.32 8.51 -11.78
CA VAL A 586 0.76 9.83 -12.23
C VAL A 586 2.11 9.72 -12.95
N VAL A 587 2.24 10.30 -14.14
CA VAL A 587 3.44 10.12 -15.00
C VAL A 587 3.99 11.45 -15.50
N ALA A 588 5.27 11.74 -15.26
CA ALA A 588 5.98 12.91 -15.81
C ALA A 588 6.45 12.66 -17.25
N ASN A 589 5.94 13.43 -18.23
CA ASN A 589 6.28 13.29 -19.64
C ASN A 589 7.21 14.44 -20.12
N GLN A 590 8.51 14.21 -20.05
CA GLN A 590 9.54 15.21 -20.30
C GLN A 590 9.45 15.83 -21.71
N GLY A 591 9.08 15.04 -22.71
CA GLY A 591 9.11 15.44 -24.12
C GLY A 591 7.83 16.11 -24.62
N SER A 592 6.74 16.04 -23.85
CA SER A 592 5.45 16.69 -24.16
C SER A 592 5.10 17.85 -23.23
N ASP A 593 5.91 18.15 -22.22
CA ASP A 593 5.64 19.19 -21.20
C ASP A 593 4.32 18.92 -20.43
N THR A 594 4.01 17.63 -20.18
CA THR A 594 2.75 17.18 -19.56
C THR A 594 2.94 16.17 -18.42
N VAL A 595 1.97 16.11 -17.53
CA VAL A 595 1.77 14.99 -16.59
C VAL A 595 0.51 14.24 -17.02
N THR A 596 0.59 12.92 -17.14
CA THR A 596 -0.57 12.05 -17.40
C THR A 596 -1.06 11.48 -16.08
N VAL A 597 -2.36 11.59 -15.80
CA VAL A 597 -3.02 10.89 -14.67
C VAL A 597 -3.93 9.81 -15.23
N VAL A 598 -3.79 8.57 -14.78
CA VAL A 598 -4.70 7.44 -15.06
C VAL A 598 -5.31 7.01 -13.74
N LEU A 599 -6.64 6.87 -13.72
CA LEU A 599 -7.35 6.49 -12.49
C LEU A 599 -7.56 4.98 -12.43
N SER A 600 -7.47 4.43 -11.23
CA SER A 600 -7.85 3.06 -10.89
C SER A 600 -9.34 3.02 -10.50
N ASP A 601 -10.06 1.92 -10.72
CA ASP A 601 -11.51 1.79 -10.46
C ASP A 601 -11.85 0.32 -10.11
N PRO A 602 -12.02 -0.05 -8.82
CA PRO A 602 -12.11 -1.46 -8.33
C PRO A 602 -13.50 -2.12 -8.30
#